data_AF-A0A5C7KZB6-F1
#
_entry.id   AF-A0A5C7KZB6-F1
#
_cell.length_a   1.000
_cell.length_b   1.000
_cell.length_c   1.000
_cell.angle_alpha   90.00
_cell.angle_beta   90.00
_cell.angle_gamma   90.00
#
_symmetry.space_group_name_H-M   'P 1'
#
loop_
_entity.id
_entity.type
_entity.pdbx_description
1 polymer ?
#
loop_
_entity_poly.entity_id
_entity_poly.type
_entity_poly.pdbx_seq_one_letter_code
_entity_poly.pdbx_strand_id
1 'polypeptide(L)'
;MKDLRRRQWLEYVGAATTLAAVNKAVQATTSFDESTFRYMLASPMYGYASLEEILPEAQKIGASAIDIWPKVHGNQREQVAEMGEQRFEELLQKHQVSLECVTQYPLG
;
A
#
# COMPACT_ATOMS: atom_id res chain seq x y z
N MET A 1 -9.53 -22.13 -50.56
CA MET A 1 -9.14 -22.27 -49.14
C MET A 1 -8.52 -23.65 -48.98
N LYS A 2 -7.30 -23.76 -48.42
CA LYS A 2 -6.64 -25.08 -48.23
C LYS A 2 -7.28 -25.77 -47.04
N ASP A 3 -7.74 -27.02 -47.21
CA ASP A 3 -8.30 -27.82 -46.11
C ASP A 3 -7.22 -28.08 -45.05
N LEU A 4 -7.46 -27.55 -43.85
CA LEU A 4 -6.59 -27.73 -42.70
C LEU A 4 -6.82 -29.13 -42.12
N ARG A 5 -5.74 -29.92 -42.01
CA ARG A 5 -5.83 -31.29 -41.47
C ARG A 5 -6.13 -31.25 -39.97
N ARG A 6 -6.97 -32.17 -39.49
CA ARG A 6 -7.41 -32.30 -38.08
C ARG A 6 -6.26 -32.21 -37.05
N ARG A 7 -5.06 -32.69 -37.39
CA ARG A 7 -3.87 -32.61 -36.54
C ARG A 7 -3.33 -31.18 -36.41
N GLN A 8 -3.29 -30.43 -37.50
CA GLN A 8 -2.86 -29.02 -37.49
C GLN A 8 -3.86 -28.16 -36.70
N TRP A 9 -5.15 -28.47 -36.79
CA TRP A 9 -6.18 -27.84 -35.94
C TRP A 9 -5.94 -28.06 -34.44
N LEU A 10 -5.60 -29.28 -34.03
CA LEU A 10 -5.33 -29.60 -32.62
C LEU A 10 -4.05 -28.90 -32.13
N GLU A 11 -3.01 -28.81 -32.95
CA GLU A 11 -1.78 -28.08 -32.64
C GLU A 11 -2.03 -26.57 -32.46
N TYR A 12 -2.80 -25.95 -33.36
CA TYR A 12 -3.14 -24.52 -33.26
C TYR A 12 -4.03 -24.21 -32.05
N VAL A 13 -5.00 -25.07 -31.73
CA VAL A 13 -5.83 -24.92 -30.52
C VAL A 13 -5.00 -25.09 -29.24
N GLY A 14 -4.07 -26.03 -29.21
CA GLY A 14 -3.13 -26.21 -28.09
C GLY A 14 -2.23 -24.98 -27.87
N ALA A 15 -1.68 -24.41 -28.95
CA ALA A 15 -0.83 -23.22 -28.88
C ALA A 15 -1.60 -21.96 -28.40
N ALA A 16 -2.88 -21.82 -28.75
CA ALA A 16 -3.70 -20.68 -28.32
C ALA A 16 -4.02 -20.71 -26.81
N THR A 17 -4.16 -21.90 -26.21
CA THR A 17 -4.50 -22.03 -24.78
C THR A 17 -3.32 -21.70 -23.84
N THR A 18 -2.07 -21.94 -24.28
CA THR A 18 -0.88 -21.67 -23.46
C THR A 18 -0.57 -20.18 -23.33
N LEU A 19 -0.75 -19.39 -24.41
CA LEU A 19 -0.56 -17.93 -24.33
C LEU A 19 -1.59 -17.23 -23.43
N ALA A 20 -2.85 -17.67 -23.44
CA ALA A 20 -3.90 -17.06 -22.63
C ALA A 20 -3.70 -17.29 -21.12
N ALA A 21 -3.15 -18.45 -20.73
CA ALA A 21 -2.88 -18.78 -19.33
C ALA A 21 -1.73 -17.94 -18.73
N VAL A 22 -0.68 -17.67 -19.52
CA VAL A 22 0.46 -16.84 -19.08
C VAL A 22 0.03 -15.39 -18.82
N ASN A 23 -0.84 -14.82 -19.67
CA ASN A 23 -1.34 -13.46 -19.47
C ASN A 23 -2.15 -13.29 -18.18
N LYS A 24 -2.93 -14.29 -17.75
CA LYS A 24 -3.65 -14.24 -16.47
C LYS A 24 -2.72 -14.34 -15.27
N ALA A 25 -1.68 -15.16 -15.34
CA ALA A 25 -0.73 -15.30 -14.23
C ALA A 25 0.13 -14.03 -14.04
N VAL A 26 0.43 -13.30 -15.12
CA VAL A 26 1.21 -12.04 -15.07
C VAL A 26 0.37 -10.86 -14.59
N GLN A 27 -0.96 -10.87 -14.74
CA GLN A 27 -1.83 -9.78 -14.29
C GLN A 27 -2.17 -9.81 -12.78
N ALA A 28 -1.75 -10.85 -12.05
CA ALA A 28 -2.15 -11.06 -10.65
C ALA A 28 -1.38 -10.19 -9.62
N THR A 29 -0.48 -9.31 -10.03
CA THR A 29 0.40 -8.58 -9.09
C THR A 29 -0.07 -7.18 -8.71
N THR A 30 -1.23 -6.69 -9.15
CA THR A 30 -1.67 -5.32 -8.78
C THR A 30 -3.18 -5.13 -8.80
N SER A 31 -3.95 -6.07 -8.24
CA SER A 31 -5.35 -5.83 -7.91
C SER A 31 -5.47 -5.61 -6.40
N PHE A 32 -5.98 -4.43 -5.99
CA PHE A 32 -6.39 -4.21 -4.60
C PHE A 32 -7.44 -5.26 -4.25
N ASP A 33 -7.15 -6.11 -3.26
CA ASP A 33 -8.13 -7.06 -2.76
C ASP A 33 -9.24 -6.28 -2.05
N GLU A 34 -10.38 -6.17 -2.73
CA GLU A 34 -11.58 -5.48 -2.25
C GLU A 34 -12.11 -6.10 -0.95
N SER A 35 -11.69 -7.33 -0.61
CA SER A 35 -12.10 -8.05 0.59
C SER A 35 -11.25 -7.78 1.84
N THR A 36 -10.12 -7.08 1.73
CA THR A 36 -9.24 -6.80 2.88
C THR A 36 -9.65 -5.50 3.60
N PHE A 37 -9.99 -5.59 4.89
CA PHE A 37 -10.26 -4.42 5.75
C PHE A 37 -8.98 -3.60 5.96
N ARG A 38 -9.00 -2.35 5.50
CA ARG A 38 -7.88 -1.41 5.66
C ARG A 38 -8.26 -0.32 6.65
N TYR A 39 -7.33 0.00 7.54
CA TYR A 39 -7.48 1.04 8.53
C TYR A 39 -6.14 1.71 8.79
N MET A 40 -6.18 2.94 9.32
CA MET A 40 -5.01 3.74 9.63
C MET A 40 -4.90 3.98 11.13
N LEU A 41 -3.67 4.10 11.62
CA LEU A 41 -3.40 4.50 12.99
C LEU A 41 -3.48 6.02 13.12
N ALA A 42 -4.23 6.50 14.12
CA ALA A 42 -4.25 7.90 14.49
C ALA A 42 -3.03 8.26 15.36
N SER A 43 -2.07 9.01 14.82
CA SER A 43 -0.88 9.50 15.54
C SER A 43 -1.16 10.29 16.83
N PRO A 44 -2.21 11.12 16.98
CA PRO A 44 -2.42 11.90 18.21
C PRO A 44 -2.78 11.02 19.41
N MET A 45 -3.14 9.75 19.19
CA MET A 45 -3.33 8.78 20.28
C MET A 45 -2.04 8.55 21.09
N TYR A 46 -0.89 8.92 20.54
CA TYR A 46 0.42 8.85 21.19
C TYR A 46 0.93 10.21 21.69
N GLY A 47 0.09 11.26 21.65
CA GLY A 47 0.48 12.61 22.05
C GLY A 47 1.71 13.11 21.30
N TYR A 48 2.77 13.45 22.04
CA TYR A 48 4.04 13.97 21.48
C TYR A 48 5.13 12.91 21.29
N ALA A 49 4.78 11.62 21.31
CA ALA A 49 5.74 10.54 21.01
C ALA A 49 6.33 10.70 19.61
N SER A 50 7.52 10.13 19.40
CA SER A 50 8.22 10.27 18.12
C SER A 50 7.62 9.35 17.05
N LEU A 51 7.74 9.72 15.77
CA LEU A 51 7.31 8.87 14.66
C LEU A 51 8.05 7.53 14.65
N GLU A 52 9.30 7.47 15.13
CA GLU A 52 10.05 6.23 15.31
C GLU A 52 9.46 5.30 16.36
N GLU A 53 8.74 5.84 17.36
CA GLU A 53 8.01 5.06 18.36
C GLU A 53 6.62 4.65 17.86
N ILE A 54 5.95 5.50 17.08
CA ILE A 54 4.56 5.29 16.62
C ILE A 54 4.49 4.30 15.45
N LEU A 55 5.38 4.41 14.45
CA LEU A 55 5.32 3.60 13.23
C LEU A 55 5.44 2.08 13.45
N PRO A 56 6.29 1.58 14.37
CA PRO A 56 6.29 0.16 14.75
C PRO A 56 4.94 -0.33 15.29
N GLU A 57 4.20 0.53 16.00
CA GLU A 57 2.91 0.16 16.58
C GLU A 57 1.82 0.04 15.49
N ALA A 58 1.86 0.87 14.45
CA ALA A 58 0.96 0.72 13.29
C ALA A 58 1.14 -0.66 12.62
N GLN A 59 2.40 -1.07 12.40
CA GLN A 59 2.71 -2.39 11.87
C GLN A 59 2.24 -3.52 12.79
N LYS A 60 2.47 -3.41 14.10
CA LYS A 60 2.12 -4.41 15.11
C LYS A 60 0.62 -4.68 15.19
N ILE A 61 -0.22 -3.65 15.04
CA ILE A 61 -1.67 -3.84 15.05
C ILE A 61 -2.19 -4.31 13.69
N GLY A 62 -1.45 -4.07 12.60
CA GLY A 62 -1.85 -4.39 11.23
C GLY A 62 -2.51 -3.22 10.49
N ALA A 63 -2.31 -1.99 10.96
CA ALA A 63 -2.71 -0.80 10.23
C ALA A 63 -1.75 -0.60 9.05
N SER A 64 -2.28 -0.46 7.84
CA SER A 64 -1.47 -0.25 6.64
C SER A 64 -1.07 1.21 6.43
N ALA A 65 -1.61 2.12 7.25
CA ALA A 65 -1.49 3.55 7.07
C ALA A 65 -1.43 4.32 8.39
N ILE A 66 -0.97 5.57 8.32
CA ILE A 66 -0.92 6.52 9.44
C ILE A 66 -1.55 7.85 9.03
N ASP A 67 -2.17 8.52 10.00
CA ASP A 67 -2.47 9.95 9.91
C ASP A 67 -1.38 10.78 10.61
N ILE A 68 -1.14 12.02 10.17
CA ILE A 68 -0.18 12.93 10.84
C ILE A 68 -0.87 14.20 11.32
N TRP A 69 -0.72 14.46 12.63
CA TRP A 69 -1.35 15.59 13.30
C TRP A 69 -0.35 16.67 13.68
N PRO A 70 -0.74 17.95 13.59
CA PRO A 70 0.02 19.06 14.12
C PRO A 70 -0.26 19.24 15.62
N LYS A 71 0.44 20.20 16.23
CA LYS A 71 0.07 20.72 17.55
C LYS A 71 -1.37 21.27 17.56
N VAL A 72 -2.09 21.20 18.67
CA VAL A 72 -1.68 20.71 20.01
C VAL A 72 -1.95 19.23 20.27
N HIS A 73 -2.69 18.54 19.40
CA HIS A 73 -3.13 17.16 19.62
C HIS A 73 -2.00 16.12 19.45
N GLY A 74 -0.97 16.48 18.70
CA GLY A 74 0.30 15.77 18.61
C GLY A 74 1.38 16.76 18.14
N ASN A 75 2.46 16.27 17.55
CA ASN A 75 3.43 17.12 16.85
C ASN A 75 4.05 16.42 15.65
N GLN A 76 3.42 15.38 15.13
CA GLN A 76 3.99 14.53 14.08
C GLN A 76 4.20 15.32 12.79
N ARG A 77 3.37 16.31 12.49
CA ARG A 77 3.61 17.21 11.35
C ARG A 77 4.87 18.04 11.52
N GLU A 78 5.10 18.59 12.71
CA GLU A 78 6.31 19.34 13.03
C GLU A 78 7.54 18.42 13.00
N GLN A 79 7.41 17.18 13.49
CA GLN A 79 8.47 16.17 13.36
C GLN A 79 8.81 15.88 11.90
N VAL A 80 7.81 15.70 11.01
CA VAL A 80 8.04 15.53 9.57
C VAL A 80 8.77 16.74 8.98
N ALA A 81 8.37 17.96 9.36
CA ALA A 81 9.02 19.19 8.90
C ALA A 81 10.48 19.31 9.40
N GLU A 82 10.76 18.85 10.62
CA GLU A 82 12.09 18.88 11.23
C GLU A 82 13.04 17.81 10.65
N MET A 83 12.56 16.57 10.48
CA MET A 83 13.38 15.48 9.94
C MET A 83 13.53 15.53 8.41
N GLY A 84 12.58 16.16 7.72
CA GLY A 84 12.50 16.23 6.27
C GLY A 84 11.79 15.03 5.62
N GLU A 85 11.20 15.27 4.45
CA GLU A 85 10.35 14.30 3.74
C GLU A 85 11.10 13.01 3.39
N GLN A 86 12.36 13.09 2.97
CA GLN A 86 13.16 11.90 2.63
C GLN A 86 13.32 10.96 3.83
N ARG A 87 13.64 11.52 5.00
CA ARG A 87 13.81 10.72 6.21
C ARG A 87 12.48 10.11 6.65
N PHE A 88 11.40 10.87 6.54
CA PHE A 88 10.07 10.40 6.84
C PHE A 88 9.63 9.25 5.90
N GLU A 89 9.93 9.34 4.61
CA GLU A 89 9.66 8.28 3.64
C GLU A 89 10.44 7.00 3.97
N GLU A 90 11.72 7.10 4.34
CA GLU A 90 12.52 5.95 4.79
C GLU A 90 11.89 5.26 6.01
N LEU A 91 11.35 6.03 6.96
CA LEU A 91 10.67 5.49 8.13
C LEU A 91 9.37 4.77 7.76
N LEU A 92 8.56 5.36 6.89
CA LEU A 92 7.33 4.74 6.37
C LEU A 92 7.63 3.41 5.67
N GLN A 93 8.62 3.40 4.77
CA GLN A 93 9.06 2.19 4.04
C GLN A 93 9.57 1.10 4.99
N LYS A 94 10.40 1.48 5.97
CA LYS A 94 10.94 0.55 6.98
C LYS A 94 9.82 -0.19 7.73
N HIS A 95 8.72 0.51 8.03
CA HIS A 95 7.61 -0.04 8.80
C HIS A 95 6.45 -0.55 7.94
N GLN A 96 6.54 -0.45 6.60
CA GLN A 96 5.49 -0.86 5.66
C GLN A 96 4.15 -0.16 5.91
N VAL A 97 4.22 1.14 6.22
CA VAL A 97 3.06 2.01 6.51
C VAL A 97 3.02 3.13 5.47
N SER A 98 1.86 3.44 4.90
CA SER A 98 1.68 4.62 4.04
C SER A 98 1.17 5.84 4.82
N LEU A 99 1.52 7.04 4.37
CA LEU A 99 0.84 8.25 4.80
C LEU A 99 -0.46 8.40 3.98
N GLU A 100 -1.62 8.36 4.63
CA GLU A 100 -2.92 8.49 3.95
C GLU A 100 -3.72 9.73 4.38
N CYS A 101 -3.38 10.33 5.53
CA CYS A 101 -4.09 11.50 6.02
C CYS A 101 -3.16 12.51 6.68
N VAL A 102 -3.32 13.78 6.31
CA VAL A 102 -2.67 14.91 6.97
C VAL A 102 -3.77 15.75 7.62
N THR A 103 -4.06 15.48 8.88
CA THR A 103 -5.24 16.06 9.55
C THR A 103 -4.97 17.48 9.99
N GLN A 104 -5.72 18.44 9.46
CA GLN A 104 -5.70 19.82 9.94
C GLN A 104 -7.10 20.25 10.33
N TYR A 105 -7.42 20.10 11.62
CA TYR A 105 -8.58 20.74 12.21
C TYR A 105 -8.09 21.67 13.33
N PRO A 106 -8.36 22.99 13.25
CA PRO A 106 -8.27 23.84 14.43
C PRO A 106 -9.46 23.48 15.33
N LEU A 107 -9.29 22.45 16.17
CA LEU A 107 -10.23 22.15 17.24
C LEU A 107 -9.82 23.01 18.45
N GLY A 108 -10.11 24.31 18.39
CA GLY A 108 -9.74 25.29 19.41
C GLY A 108 -9.41 26.64 18.81
#